data_AF-A0A3N9S7W2-F1
#
_entry.id   AF-A0A3N9S7W2-F1
#
_cell.length_a   1.000
_cell.length_b   1.000
_cell.length_c   1.000
_cell.angle_alpha   90.00
_cell.angle_beta   90.00
_cell.angle_gamma   90.00
#
_symmetry.space_group_name_H-M   'P 1'
#
loop_
_entity.id
_entity.type
_entity.pdbx_description
1 polymer ?
#
loop_
_entity_poly.entity_id
_entity_poly.type
_entity_poly.pdbx_seq_one_letter_code
_entity_poly.pdbx_strand_id
1 'polypeptide(L)'
;MTFGDRLADRVAAIGGSWRFIIGFSLILAGWMLLNTDVLAHWHMAFDPYPYIFLNLLLSTLAAIQAPVIMMSQNRQAAKDRVAASHDYTVNLRTEVEIMALHEKWDRARLDEVEAKIDRVLSALERQQN
;
A
#
# COMPACT_ATOMS: atom_id res chain seq x y z
N MET A 1 1.61 -12.77 -19.06
CA MET A 1 0.77 -12.85 -17.85
C MET A 1 0.19 -14.25 -17.80
N THR A 2 0.58 -15.06 -16.81
CA THR A 2 0.13 -16.45 -16.74
C THR A 2 -1.29 -16.53 -16.16
N PHE A 3 -2.01 -17.61 -16.45
CA PHE A 3 -3.37 -17.83 -15.96
C PHE A 3 -3.43 -17.90 -14.41
N GLY A 4 -2.36 -18.41 -13.80
CA GLY A 4 -2.19 -18.47 -12.35
C GLY A 4 -2.14 -17.10 -11.69
N ASP A 5 -1.43 -16.13 -12.29
CA ASP A 5 -1.34 -14.76 -11.76
C ASP A 5 -2.71 -14.06 -11.72
N ARG A 6 -3.51 -14.23 -12.79
CA ARG A 6 -4.87 -13.65 -12.87
C ARG A 6 -5.85 -14.29 -11.89
N LEU A 7 -5.74 -15.60 -11.65
CA LEU A 7 -6.57 -16.28 -10.67
C LEU A 7 -6.16 -15.88 -9.24
N ALA A 8 -4.86 -15.81 -8.96
CA ALA A 8 -4.33 -15.37 -7.68
C ALA A 8 -4.73 -13.93 -7.34
N ASP A 9 -4.69 -13.00 -8.30
CA ASP A 9 -5.12 -11.61 -8.09
C ASP A 9 -6.63 -11.50 -7.83
N ARG A 10 -7.47 -12.31 -8.50
CA ARG A 10 -8.92 -12.36 -8.23
C ARG A 10 -9.24 -12.99 -6.88
N VAL A 11 -8.56 -14.08 -6.52
CA VAL A 11 -8.75 -14.76 -5.23
C VAL A 11 -8.27 -13.87 -4.08
N ALA A 12 -7.16 -13.12 -4.25
CA ALA A 12 -6.69 -12.15 -3.26
C ALA A 12 -7.68 -11.00 -3.04
N ALA A 13 -8.28 -10.49 -4.12
CA ALA A 13 -9.31 -9.44 -4.04
C ALA A 13 -10.61 -9.92 -3.37
N ILE A 14 -10.97 -11.20 -3.55
CA ILE A 14 -12.18 -11.79 -2.94
C ILE A 14 -11.92 -12.16 -1.47
N GLY A 15 -10.77 -12.77 -1.17
CA GLY A 15 -10.42 -13.24 0.18
C GLY A 15 -10.22 -12.12 1.20
N GLY A 16 -9.89 -10.90 0.76
CA GLY A 16 -9.75 -9.72 1.64
C GLY A 16 -11.04 -8.92 1.86
N SER A 17 -12.16 -9.30 1.23
CA SER A 17 -13.41 -8.53 1.33
C SER A 17 -14.22 -8.91 2.58
N TRP A 18 -14.77 -7.91 3.27
CA TRP A 18 -15.72 -8.10 4.37
C TRP A 18 -16.92 -8.98 3.98
N ARG A 19 -17.34 -8.96 2.71
CA ARG A 19 -18.43 -9.81 2.21
C ARG A 19 -18.07 -11.29 2.18
N PHE A 20 -16.81 -11.64 1.90
CA PHE A 20 -16.34 -13.01 1.91
C PHE A 20 -16.30 -13.57 3.34
N ILE A 21 -15.81 -12.78 4.29
CA ILE A 21 -15.77 -13.16 5.71
C ILE A 21 -17.18 -13.47 6.23
N ILE A 22 -18.15 -12.58 5.96
CA ILE A 22 -19.53 -12.77 6.40
C ILE A 22 -20.14 -14.02 5.74
N GLY A 23 -19.98 -14.21 4.43
CA GLY A 23 -20.49 -15.38 3.72
C GLY A 23 -19.88 -16.69 4.21
N PHE A 24 -18.56 -16.72 4.44
CA PHE A 24 -17.84 -17.88 4.96
C PHE A 24 -18.32 -18.24 6.38
N SER A 25 -18.48 -17.25 7.26
CA SER A 25 -19.02 -17.46 8.61
C SER A 25 -20.45 -17.99 8.59
N LEU A 26 -21.30 -17.52 7.68
CA LEU A 26 -22.67 -18.03 7.52
C LEU A 26 -22.69 -19.49 7.06
N ILE A 27 -21.80 -19.88 6.14
CA ILE A 27 -21.68 -21.27 5.70
C ILE A 27 -21.23 -22.17 6.85
N LEU A 28 -20.25 -21.74 7.65
CA LEU A 28 -19.80 -22.48 8.83
C LEU A 28 -20.92 -22.63 9.87
N ALA A 29 -21.64 -21.54 10.17
CA ALA A 29 -22.78 -21.57 11.08
C ALA A 29 -23.88 -22.51 10.55
N GLY A 30 -24.17 -22.46 9.25
CA GLY A 30 -25.10 -23.37 8.59
C GLY A 30 -24.68 -24.84 8.70
N TRP A 31 -23.39 -25.15 8.54
CA TRP A 31 -22.85 -26.49 8.71
C TRP A 31 -22.98 -27.01 10.14
N MET A 32 -22.69 -26.16 11.14
CA MET A 32 -22.84 -26.48 12.56
C MET A 32 -24.32 -26.73 12.92
N LEU A 33 -25.24 -25.89 12.42
CA LEU A 33 -26.68 -26.06 12.63
C LEU A 33 -27.20 -27.34 11.96
N LEU A 34 -26.79 -27.63 10.73
CA LEU A 34 -27.22 -28.83 10.01
C LEU A 34 -26.73 -30.10 10.71
N ASN A 35 -25.47 -30.16 11.14
CA ASN A 35 -24.94 -31.34 11.83
C ASN A 35 -25.55 -31.54 13.22
N THR A 36 -25.81 -30.47 13.97
CA THR A 36 -26.33 -30.55 15.34
C THR A 36 -27.84 -30.68 15.43
N ASP A 37 -28.60 -29.96 14.60
CA ASP A 37 -30.07 -29.90 14.72
C ASP A 37 -30.76 -30.91 13.79
N VAL A 38 -30.29 -31.06 12.56
CA VAL A 38 -30.93 -31.94 11.57
C VAL A 38 -30.37 -33.36 11.65
N LEU A 39 -29.05 -33.50 11.66
CA LEU A 39 -28.39 -34.81 11.54
C LEU A 39 -28.27 -35.55 12.87
N ALA A 40 -28.08 -34.84 13.99
CA ALA A 40 -28.08 -35.47 15.31
C ALA A 40 -29.47 -35.96 15.73
N HIS A 41 -30.55 -35.26 15.35
CA HIS A 41 -31.91 -35.68 15.61
C HIS A 41 -32.27 -36.99 14.88
N TRP A 42 -31.65 -37.24 13.72
CA TRP A 42 -31.80 -38.44 12.92
C TRP A 42 -30.74 -39.53 13.22
N HIS A 43 -29.93 -39.36 14.27
CA HIS A 43 -28.84 -40.28 14.67
C HIS A 43 -27.80 -40.55 13.55
N MET A 44 -27.68 -39.67 12.57
CA MET A 44 -26.73 -39.76 11.44
C MET A 44 -25.72 -38.61 11.47
N ALA A 45 -25.39 -38.09 12.66
CA ALA A 45 -24.45 -36.98 12.81
C ALA A 45 -23.06 -37.34 12.25
N PHE A 46 -22.70 -36.68 11.15
CA PHE A 46 -21.43 -36.87 10.44
C PHE A 46 -20.27 -36.19 11.17
N ASP A 47 -20.50 -34.99 11.73
CA ASP A 47 -19.55 -34.25 12.58
C ASP A 47 -20.25 -33.68 13.82
N PRO A 48 -20.54 -34.52 14.85
CA PRO A 48 -21.15 -34.07 16.09
C PRO A 48 -20.22 -33.14 16.88
N TYR A 49 -20.79 -32.32 17.76
CA TYR A 49 -20.02 -31.49 18.70
C TYR A 49 -19.00 -32.38 19.45
N PRO A 50 -17.69 -32.08 19.41
CA PRO A 50 -17.05 -30.77 19.22
C PRO A 50 -16.56 -30.40 17.79
N TYR A 51 -17.10 -30.99 16.72
CA TYR A 51 -16.80 -30.68 15.30
C TYR A 51 -15.33 -30.88 14.89
N ILE A 52 -14.81 -32.10 15.05
CA ILE A 52 -13.41 -32.45 14.79
C ILE A 52 -13.06 -32.27 13.31
N PHE A 53 -13.98 -32.60 12.40
CA PHE A 53 -13.73 -32.49 10.97
C PHE A 53 -13.64 -31.02 10.52
N LEU A 54 -14.58 -30.19 10.98
CA LEU A 54 -14.54 -28.75 10.72
C LEU A 54 -13.26 -28.12 11.27
N ASN A 55 -12.84 -28.50 12.47
CA ASN A 55 -11.61 -28.02 13.09
C ASN A 55 -10.36 -28.38 12.26
N LEU A 56 -10.28 -29.61 11.76
CA LEU A 56 -9.17 -30.06 10.90
C LEU A 56 -9.14 -29.28 9.57
N LEU A 57 -10.31 -29.06 8.96
CA LEU A 57 -10.44 -28.32 7.71
C LEU A 57 -9.99 -26.85 7.89
N LEU A 58 -10.47 -26.18 8.95
CA LEU A 58 -10.08 -24.80 9.27
C LEU A 58 -8.59 -24.68 9.56
N SER A 59 -8.01 -25.64 10.29
CA SER A 59 -6.58 -25.65 10.60
C SER A 59 -5.72 -25.76 9.33
N THR A 60 -6.13 -26.63 8.40
CA THR A 60 -5.45 -26.79 7.11
C THR A 60 -5.60 -25.54 6.23
N LEU A 61 -6.79 -24.94 6.23
CA LEU A 61 -7.06 -23.69 5.51
C LEU A 61 -6.17 -22.55 6.02
N ALA A 62 -6.08 -22.39 7.34
CA ALA A 62 -5.22 -21.38 7.98
C ALA A 62 -3.73 -21.62 7.67
N ALA A 63 -3.27 -22.88 7.68
CA ALA A 63 -1.89 -23.23 7.35
C ALA A 63 -1.50 -22.84 5.92
N ILE A 64 -2.41 -23.00 4.95
CA ILE A 64 -2.19 -22.57 3.56
C ILE A 64 -2.32 -21.05 3.41
N GLN A 65 -3.12 -20.40 4.25
CA GLN A 65 -3.37 -18.96 4.18
C GLN A 65 -2.11 -18.14 4.46
N ALA A 66 -1.29 -18.53 5.45
CA ALA A 66 -0.08 -17.78 5.82
C ALA A 66 0.95 -17.65 4.67
N PRO A 67 1.34 -18.73 3.95
CA PRO A 67 2.19 -18.61 2.75
C PRO A 67 1.57 -17.78 1.64
N VAL A 68 0.25 -17.90 1.40
CA VAL A 68 -0.43 -17.13 0.35
C VAL A 68 -0.40 -15.63 0.67
N ILE A 69 -0.65 -15.25 1.92
CA ILE A 69 -0.50 -13.87 2.40
C ILE A 69 0.95 -13.41 2.24
N MET A 70 1.93 -14.24 2.61
CA MET A 70 3.34 -13.90 2.48
C MET A 70 3.75 -13.71 1.01
N MET A 71 3.22 -14.52 0.09
CA MET A 71 3.44 -14.36 -1.36
C MET A 71 2.81 -13.07 -1.89
N SER A 72 1.61 -12.70 -1.45
CA SER A 72 0.99 -11.43 -1.85
C SER A 72 1.76 -10.24 -1.29
N GLN A 73 2.23 -10.33 -0.04
CA GLN A 73 3.07 -9.32 0.59
C GLN A 73 4.41 -9.17 -0.14
N ASN A 74 5.09 -10.26 -0.47
CA ASN A 74 6.35 -10.22 -1.20
C ASN A 74 6.19 -9.59 -2.59
N ARG A 75 5.08 -9.88 -3.29
CA ARG A 75 4.73 -9.24 -4.56
C ARG A 75 4.48 -7.74 -4.41
N GLN A 76 3.78 -7.34 -3.36
CA GLN A 76 3.51 -5.92 -3.09
C GLN A 76 4.80 -5.17 -2.71
N ALA A 77 5.63 -5.73 -1.84
CA ALA A 77 6.90 -5.15 -1.43
C ALA A 77 7.87 -4.94 -2.61
N ALA A 78 7.87 -5.86 -3.59
CA ALA A 78 8.66 -5.70 -4.81
C ALA A 78 8.20 -4.49 -5.65
N LYS A 79 6.88 -4.25 -5.77
CA LYS A 79 6.33 -3.07 -6.45
C LYS A 79 6.66 -1.79 -5.67
N ASP A 80 6.46 -1.81 -4.36
CA ASP A 80 6.72 -0.67 -3.48
C ASP A 80 8.20 -0.26 -3.53
N ARG A 81 9.12 -1.22 -3.61
CA ARG A 81 10.56 -0.96 -3.76
C ARG A 81 10.89 -0.23 -5.06
N VAL A 82 10.27 -0.63 -6.18
CA VAL A 82 10.48 0.04 -7.48
C VAL A 82 9.92 1.45 -7.44
N ALA A 83 8.71 1.63 -6.91
CA ALA A 83 8.10 2.96 -6.73
C ALA A 83 9.01 3.87 -5.89
N ALA A 84 9.51 3.39 -4.74
CA ALA A 84 10.42 4.14 -3.89
C ALA A 84 11.73 4.54 -4.58
N SER A 85 12.28 3.67 -5.45
CA SER A 85 13.49 4.00 -6.22
C SER A 85 13.25 5.10 -7.27
N HIS A 86 12.06 5.11 -7.86
CA HIS A 86 11.63 6.16 -8.78
C HIS A 86 11.44 7.49 -8.05
N ASP A 87 10.73 7.47 -6.92
CA ASP A 87 10.51 8.64 -6.08
C ASP A 87 11.83 9.25 -5.59
N TYR A 88 12.80 8.41 -5.21
CA TYR A 88 14.14 8.87 -4.82
C TYR A 88 14.85 9.60 -5.96
N THR A 89 14.79 9.06 -7.18
CA THR A 89 15.42 9.67 -8.35
C THR A 89 14.77 11.01 -8.71
N VAL A 90 13.44 11.08 -8.63
CA VAL A 90 12.70 12.33 -8.85
C VAL A 90 13.07 13.36 -7.79
N ASN A 91 13.11 12.97 -6.51
CA ASN A 91 13.49 13.88 -5.43
C ASN A 91 14.89 14.46 -5.61
N LEU A 92 15.88 13.64 -6.01
CA LEU A 92 17.22 14.13 -6.32
C LEU A 92 17.24 15.15 -7.47
N ARG A 93 16.46 14.90 -8.53
CA ARG A 93 16.35 15.86 -9.65
C ARG A 93 15.72 17.17 -9.19
N THR A 94 14.63 17.09 -8.42
CA THR A 94 13.97 18.25 -7.84
C THR A 94 14.93 19.04 -6.94
N GLU A 95 15.76 18.36 -6.14
CA GLU A 95 16.75 19.00 -5.28
C GLU A 95 17.77 19.80 -6.11
N VAL A 96 18.32 19.20 -7.18
CA VAL A 96 19.25 19.88 -8.09
C VAL A 96 18.59 21.07 -8.80
N GLU A 97 17.35 20.91 -9.26
CA GLU A 97 16.59 22.00 -9.89
C GLU A 97 16.34 23.15 -8.92
N ILE A 98 16.02 22.86 -7.66
CA ILE A 98 15.86 23.86 -6.60
C ILE A 98 17.18 24.60 -6.36
N MET A 99 18.31 23.88 -6.25
CA MET A 99 19.62 24.53 -6.09
C MET A 99 19.95 25.45 -7.28
N ALA A 100 19.72 24.99 -8.50
CA ALA A 100 19.97 25.79 -9.70
C ALA A 100 19.06 27.03 -9.76
N LEU A 101 17.81 26.90 -9.31
CA LEU A 101 16.89 28.03 -9.17
C LEU A 101 17.42 29.00 -8.12
N HIS A 102 17.82 28.52 -6.93
CA HIS A 102 18.36 29.34 -5.84
C HIS A 102 19.57 30.16 -6.30
N GLU A 103 20.52 29.55 -7.02
CA GLU A 103 21.69 30.24 -7.56
C GLU A 103 21.32 31.35 -8.57
N LYS A 104 20.25 31.15 -9.36
CA LYS A 104 19.74 32.20 -10.26
C LYS A 104 19.09 33.34 -9.48
N TRP A 105 18.32 33.04 -8.43
CA TRP A 105 17.72 34.04 -7.56
C TRP A 105 18.78 34.87 -6.83
N ASP A 106 19.81 34.23 -6.29
CA ASP A 106 20.90 34.90 -5.60
C ASP A 106 21.65 35.85 -6.55
N ARG A 107 21.96 35.41 -7.77
CA ARG A 107 22.57 36.26 -8.80
C ARG A 107 21.70 37.47 -9.14
N ALA A 108 20.42 37.25 -9.47
CA ALA A 108 19.50 38.34 -9.77
C ALA A 108 19.36 39.34 -8.60
N ARG A 109 19.44 38.85 -7.37
CA ARG A 109 19.39 39.67 -6.17
C ARG A 109 20.65 40.51 -5.98
N LEU A 110 21.83 39.95 -6.25
CA LEU A 110 23.10 40.67 -6.19
C LEU A 110 23.13 41.80 -7.24
N ASP A 111 22.71 41.51 -8.48
CA ASP A 111 22.63 42.51 -9.55
C ASP A 111 21.68 43.68 -9.16
N GLU A 112 20.54 43.37 -8.52
CA GLU A 112 19.61 44.39 -8.03
C GLU A 112 20.22 45.26 -6.93
N VAL A 113 21.01 44.67 -6.04
CA VAL A 113 21.69 45.38 -4.95
C VAL A 113 22.79 46.28 -5.50
N GLU A 114 23.61 45.80 -6.43
CA GLU A 114 24.66 46.59 -7.10
C GLU A 114 24.04 47.80 -7.83
N ALA A 115 22.98 47.59 -8.60
CA ALA A 115 22.27 48.66 -9.29
C ALA A 115 21.68 49.71 -8.33
N LYS A 116 21.28 49.32 -7.11
CA LYS A 116 20.83 50.26 -6.07
C LYS A 116 21.98 51.03 -5.45
N ILE A 117 23.13 50.38 -5.22
CA ILE A 117 24.33 51.02 -4.69
C ILE A 117 24.81 52.11 -5.66
N ASP A 118 24.89 51.82 -6.96
CA ASP A 118 25.30 52.79 -7.99
C ASP A 118 24.36 54.00 -8.09
N ARG A 119 23.05 53.77 -7.97
CA ARG A 119 22.06 54.87 -7.92
C ARG A 119 22.26 55.77 -6.71
N VAL A 120 22.58 55.20 -5.55
CA VAL A 120 22.85 55.99 -4.33
C VAL A 120 24.15 56.75 -4.47
N LEU A 121 25.23 56.11 -4.95
CA LEU A 121 26.52 56.76 -5.20
C LEU A 121 26.40 57.96 -6.14
N SER A 122 25.77 57.75 -7.31
CA SER A 122 25.56 58.83 -8.29
C SER A 122 24.66 59.96 -7.77
N ALA A 123 23.70 59.67 -6.89
CA ALA A 123 22.89 60.69 -6.24
C ALA A 123 23.71 61.53 -5.24
N LEU A 124 24.66 60.91 -4.52
CA LEU A 124 25.57 61.59 -3.59
C LEU A 124 26.57 62.48 -4.33
N GLU A 125 27.17 61.99 -5.43
CA GLU A 125 28.08 62.79 -6.26
C GLU A 125 27.41 64.04 -6.84
N ARG A 126 26.13 63.93 -7.23
CA ARG A 126 25.34 65.08 -7.69
C ARG A 126 24.98 66.08 -6.59
N GLN A 127 25.07 65.69 -5.32
CA GLN A 127 24.86 66.59 -4.18
C GLN A 127 26.14 67.31 -3.75
N GLN A 128 27.32 66.82 -4.13
CA GLN A 128 28.61 67.40 -3.75
C GLN A 128 29.20 68.37 -4.80
N ASN A 129 28.71 68.36 -6.03
CA ASN A 129 28.99 69.37 -7.07
C ASN A 129 27.90 70.45 -7.11
#